data_AF-A0A972HAX4-F1
#
_entry.id   AF-A0A972HAX4-F1
#
_cell.length_a   1.000
_cell.length_b   1.000
_cell.length_c   1.000
_cell.angle_alpha   90.00
_cell.angle_beta   90.00
_cell.angle_gamma   90.00
#
_symmetry.space_group_name_H-M   'P 1'
#
loop_
_entity.id
_entity.type
_entity.pdbx_description
1 polymer ?
#
loop_
_entity_poly.entity_id
_entity_poly.type
_entity_poly.pdbx_seq_one_letter_code
_entity_poly.pdbx_strand_id
1 'polypeptide(L)'
;MSTYDVGPISISGLVSTDDVLTLTIDVVAIDVTERTEPLAPVELAIATNVVFDAAGSNRFSNAIMPIMSNRCASCHNTGGPGSSTWELATAADIADIASDVNLITHSGYMPPWPASDESVDFQDDWSLSEDELAEIAAWVAEGATIDVEPDTAIVATPGVFRQVERDLVVNSIEPYQGSTDRKDDYRCLIFDPQITETVWARGYGFEPDQIDIAHHAIITKASAEARPDADRRDAEEDGAGWTCYTGGSSLDGPTERAAGWAPGGQGSYFGEDAGQILEPGDFFVVQMHYHYDHHAPVDNSTFIVDLHSAEAVEAAGGTMISLDGQLYLGPAEIPCPADAPTVDSPQCQRSVELDRIGRDYGSVSRFIADFLLGQCGQNAAQFADQTDGTAYSSCDLPVQNPGQIVSVTGHMHEIGAAIRLTLNPDTDGEIILLDIPRWSFDWQLGYEPVDKINITTDDTIRIECYWDRGLRFDPDPKYITWSEGTGDEMCFSSITTRPAE
;
A
#
# COMPACT_ATOMS: atom_id res chain seq x y z
N MET A 1 -0.80 18.91 -19.49
CA MET A 1 -0.89 18.97 -18.02
C MET A 1 -2.35 18.92 -17.70
N SER A 2 -2.79 17.86 -17.02
CA SER A 2 -4.16 17.79 -16.49
C SER A 2 -4.36 18.98 -15.56
N THR A 3 -5.53 19.62 -15.62
CA THR A 3 -5.92 20.68 -14.67
C THR A 3 -6.25 20.14 -13.28
N TYR A 4 -6.25 18.82 -13.11
CA TYR A 4 -6.71 18.14 -11.90
C TYR A 4 -5.58 17.43 -11.14
N ASP A 5 -4.32 17.52 -11.59
CA ASP A 5 -3.19 16.74 -11.04
C ASP A 5 -3.45 15.21 -10.99
N VAL A 6 -4.38 14.69 -11.80
CA VAL A 6 -4.74 13.27 -11.84
C VAL A 6 -3.91 12.54 -12.90
N GLY A 7 -3.00 11.67 -12.46
CA GLY A 7 -2.30 10.68 -13.29
C GLY A 7 -0.84 10.47 -12.89
N PRO A 8 -0.13 9.50 -13.51
CA PRO A 8 1.27 9.15 -13.19
C PRO A 8 2.28 10.26 -13.52
N ILE A 9 1.79 11.46 -13.80
CA ILE A 9 2.58 12.69 -13.80
C ILE A 9 2.76 13.11 -12.33
N SER A 10 3.28 12.19 -11.52
CA SER A 10 4.17 12.58 -10.44
C SER A 10 5.39 13.18 -11.13
N ILE A 11 5.30 14.50 -11.38
CA ILE A 11 6.46 15.35 -11.56
C ILE A 11 7.10 15.61 -10.17
N SER A 12 6.92 14.70 -9.20
CA SER A 12 7.74 14.63 -7.99
C SER A 12 9.16 14.21 -8.38
N GLY A 13 9.93 15.22 -8.75
CA GLY A 13 11.29 15.10 -9.28
C GLY A 13 11.74 16.35 -10.05
N LEU A 14 10.83 17.22 -10.50
CA LEU A 14 11.21 18.56 -10.95
C LEU A 14 11.16 19.51 -9.75
N VAL A 15 12.30 19.57 -9.05
CA VAL A 15 12.83 20.71 -8.28
C VAL A 15 11.85 21.90 -8.17
N SER A 16 11.28 22.15 -6.99
CA SER A 16 10.75 23.49 -6.71
C SER A 16 11.94 24.42 -6.50
N THR A 17 12.12 25.37 -7.40
CA THR A 17 13.10 26.45 -7.29
C THR A 17 12.39 27.75 -7.65
N ASP A 18 12.79 28.87 -7.03
CA ASP A 18 12.30 30.21 -7.37
C ASP A 18 12.72 30.64 -8.79
N ASP A 19 13.54 29.84 -9.47
CA ASP A 19 14.00 30.05 -10.84
C ASP A 19 13.15 29.27 -11.87
N VAL A 20 12.91 29.90 -13.02
CA VAL A 20 12.21 29.29 -14.17
C VAL A 20 13.02 28.10 -14.71
N LEU A 21 12.54 26.89 -14.47
CA LEU A 21 13.01 25.68 -15.15
C LEU A 21 12.37 25.58 -16.54
N THR A 22 13.21 25.49 -17.57
CA THR A 22 12.77 25.15 -18.94
C THR A 22 12.91 23.65 -19.14
N LEU A 23 11.80 22.92 -19.08
CA LEU A 23 11.74 21.52 -19.48
C LEU A 23 11.82 21.43 -21.01
N THR A 24 12.92 20.91 -21.54
CA THR A 24 13.05 20.66 -22.98
C THR A 24 12.73 19.20 -23.24
N ILE A 25 11.54 18.95 -23.77
CA ILE A 25 11.13 17.62 -24.23
C ILE A 25 11.44 17.55 -25.73
N ASP A 26 12.45 16.77 -26.11
CA ASP A 26 12.71 16.44 -27.52
C ASP A 26 11.67 15.42 -28.00
N VAL A 27 10.51 15.92 -28.45
CA VAL A 27 9.53 15.08 -29.14
C VAL A 27 10.04 14.85 -30.56
N VAL A 28 10.63 13.68 -30.80
CA VAL A 28 10.98 13.25 -32.16
C VAL A 28 9.72 12.78 -32.86
N ALA A 29 9.02 13.69 -33.54
CA ALA A 29 8.04 13.30 -34.55
C ALA A 29 8.81 12.73 -35.75
N ILE A 30 8.64 11.44 -36.04
CA ILE A 30 9.22 10.83 -37.23
C ILE A 30 8.55 11.46 -38.46
N ASP A 31 9.32 12.17 -39.29
CA ASP A 31 8.85 12.63 -40.58
C ASP A 31 8.62 11.41 -41.50
N VAL A 32 7.36 11.02 -41.62
CA VAL A 32 6.92 9.92 -42.49
C VAL A 32 7.21 10.18 -43.97
N THR A 33 7.63 11.40 -44.36
CA THR A 33 8.02 11.73 -45.74
C THR A 33 9.48 11.41 -46.07
N GLU A 34 10.34 11.14 -45.08
CA GLU A 34 11.77 10.81 -45.31
C GLU A 34 12.07 9.29 -45.36
N ARG A 35 11.05 8.42 -45.26
CA ARG A 35 11.24 6.97 -45.46
C ARG A 35 11.34 6.62 -46.96
N THR A 36 12.48 6.06 -47.35
CA THR A 36 12.76 5.58 -48.72
C THR A 36 12.29 4.15 -49.00
N GLU A 37 11.83 3.42 -47.99
CA GLU A 37 11.29 2.07 -48.12
C GLU A 37 9.78 2.10 -47.80
N PRO A 38 8.90 1.71 -48.74
CA PRO A 38 7.48 1.67 -48.48
C PRO A 38 7.19 0.58 -47.45
N LEU A 39 6.55 0.96 -46.34
CA LEU A 39 5.87 -0.03 -45.50
C LEU A 39 4.89 -0.77 -46.41
N ALA A 40 4.93 -2.11 -46.38
CA ALA A 40 3.90 -2.92 -47.02
C ALA A 40 2.54 -2.36 -46.58
N PRO A 41 1.57 -2.16 -47.50
CA PRO A 41 0.32 -1.55 -47.14
C PRO A 41 -0.37 -2.45 -46.14
N VAL A 42 -0.35 -2.05 -44.87
CA VAL A 42 -1.40 -2.42 -43.95
C VAL A 42 -2.58 -1.59 -44.46
N GLU A 43 -3.53 -2.25 -45.11
CA GLU A 43 -4.85 -1.66 -45.33
C GLU A 43 -5.47 -1.41 -43.96
N LEU A 44 -5.11 -0.30 -43.32
CA LEU A 44 -5.97 0.34 -42.36
C LEU A 44 -7.12 0.91 -43.19
N ALA A 45 -8.25 0.21 -43.19
CA ALA A 45 -9.48 0.73 -43.73
C ALA A 45 -9.90 1.95 -42.89
N ILE A 46 -9.39 3.13 -43.24
CA ILE A 46 -9.93 4.38 -42.74
C ILE A 46 -11.28 4.55 -43.43
N ALA A 47 -12.34 4.16 -42.73
CA ALA A 47 -13.71 4.46 -43.12
C ALA A 47 -13.88 5.99 -43.14
N THR A 48 -13.74 6.59 -44.31
CA THR A 48 -13.93 8.03 -44.56
C THR A 48 -15.41 8.41 -44.71
N ASN A 49 -16.31 7.54 -44.26
CA ASN A 49 -17.70 7.85 -43.99
C ASN A 49 -18.02 7.40 -42.56
N VAL A 50 -17.49 8.10 -41.57
CA VAL A 50 -18.16 8.14 -40.27
C VAL A 50 -19.36 9.05 -40.48
N VAL A 51 -20.48 8.43 -40.84
CA VAL A 51 -21.77 9.03 -40.57
C VAL A 51 -21.82 9.15 -39.05
N PHE A 52 -21.78 10.37 -38.52
CA PHE A 52 -22.21 10.62 -37.15
C PHE A 52 -23.70 10.26 -37.10
N ASP A 53 -23.99 9.00 -36.83
CA ASP A 53 -25.30 8.64 -36.35
C ASP A 53 -25.34 9.16 -34.91
N ALA A 54 -25.82 10.39 -34.74
CA ALA A 54 -26.16 10.99 -33.46
C ALA A 54 -27.41 10.30 -32.85
N ALA A 55 -27.45 8.98 -32.93
CA ALA A 55 -28.57 8.13 -32.59
C ALA A 55 -28.07 6.92 -31.79
N GLY A 56 -27.93 7.11 -30.48
CA GLY A 56 -28.13 6.03 -29.51
C GLY A 56 -27.05 4.96 -29.42
N SER A 57 -25.76 5.32 -29.44
CA SER A 57 -24.80 4.47 -28.74
C SER A 57 -25.10 4.64 -27.25
N ASN A 58 -25.92 3.76 -26.69
CA ASN A 58 -26.15 3.72 -25.25
C ASN A 58 -24.89 3.21 -24.50
N ARG A 59 -23.69 3.58 -24.97
CA ARG A 59 -22.39 3.06 -24.52
C ARG A 59 -22.06 3.61 -23.14
N PHE A 60 -22.34 4.89 -22.89
CA PHE A 60 -22.09 5.46 -21.57
C PHE A 60 -22.94 4.76 -20.51
N SER A 61 -24.27 4.73 -20.65
CA SER A 61 -25.15 4.06 -19.71
C SER A 61 -24.94 2.54 -19.59
N ASN A 62 -24.61 1.84 -20.67
CA ASN A 62 -24.49 0.37 -20.63
C ASN A 62 -23.07 -0.15 -20.33
N ALA A 63 -22.01 0.60 -20.62
CA ALA A 63 -20.63 0.16 -20.44
C ALA A 63 -19.87 1.04 -19.46
N ILE A 64 -19.80 2.36 -19.71
CA ILE A 64 -18.95 3.26 -18.91
C ILE A 64 -19.51 3.45 -17.50
N MET A 65 -20.79 3.73 -17.36
CA MET A 65 -21.42 3.97 -16.06
C MET A 65 -21.27 2.75 -15.12
N PRO A 66 -21.52 1.50 -15.56
CA PRO A 66 -21.19 0.31 -14.76
C PRO A 66 -19.72 0.19 -14.38
N ILE A 67 -18.79 0.46 -15.30
CA ILE A 67 -17.34 0.45 -14.99
C ILE A 67 -17.04 1.46 -13.88
N MET A 68 -17.53 2.70 -14.00
CA MET A 68 -17.27 3.75 -13.02
C MET A 68 -17.87 3.42 -11.65
N SER A 69 -19.09 2.88 -11.61
CA SER A 69 -19.72 2.39 -10.38
C SER A 69 -18.97 1.23 -9.72
N ASN A 70 -18.46 0.28 -10.50
CA ASN A 70 -17.84 -0.94 -9.99
C ASN A 70 -16.35 -0.77 -9.66
N ARG A 71 -15.65 0.15 -10.32
CA ARG A 71 -14.17 0.22 -10.29
C ARG A 71 -13.63 1.51 -9.68
N CYS A 72 -14.40 2.60 -9.70
CA CYS A 72 -13.90 3.94 -9.35
C CYS A 72 -14.69 4.61 -8.22
N ALA A 73 -16.01 4.46 -8.22
CA ALA A 73 -16.90 5.20 -7.34
C ALA A 73 -16.70 4.90 -5.85
N SER A 74 -16.25 3.69 -5.49
CA SER A 74 -15.92 3.36 -4.10
C SER A 74 -14.83 4.26 -3.50
N CYS A 75 -13.85 4.65 -4.32
CA CYS A 75 -12.78 5.55 -3.91
C CYS A 75 -13.11 7.02 -4.14
N HIS A 76 -13.87 7.34 -5.19
CA HIS A 76 -14.11 8.71 -5.64
C HIS A 76 -15.49 9.30 -5.27
N ASN A 77 -16.45 8.52 -4.78
CA ASN A 77 -17.65 9.08 -4.12
C ASN A 77 -17.25 9.76 -2.80
N THR A 78 -18.07 10.71 -2.31
CA THR A 78 -17.83 11.44 -1.06
C THR A 78 -17.43 10.51 0.11
N GLY A 79 -16.29 10.80 0.74
CA GLY A 79 -15.79 10.02 1.88
C GLY A 79 -14.97 8.78 1.50
N GLY A 80 -14.81 8.49 0.21
CA GLY A 80 -13.82 7.54 -0.29
C GLY A 80 -12.41 8.15 -0.32
N PRO A 81 -11.35 7.32 -0.28
CA PRO A 81 -9.96 7.77 -0.18
C PRO A 81 -9.46 8.66 -1.34
N GLY A 82 -10.06 8.55 -2.54
CA GLY A 82 -9.72 9.38 -3.71
C GLY A 82 -10.60 10.62 -3.88
N SER A 83 -11.64 10.77 -3.06
CA SER A 83 -12.65 11.83 -3.22
C SER A 83 -12.15 13.24 -2.91
N SER A 84 -11.07 13.35 -2.13
CA SER A 84 -10.40 14.63 -1.84
C SER A 84 -9.62 15.17 -3.04
N THR A 85 -9.14 14.29 -3.94
CA THR A 85 -8.45 14.66 -5.18
C THR A 85 -9.44 14.91 -6.31
N TRP A 86 -10.37 13.98 -6.51
CA TRP A 86 -11.42 14.09 -7.52
C TRP A 86 -12.68 13.38 -7.03
N GLU A 87 -13.79 14.13 -7.00
CA GLU A 87 -15.08 13.60 -6.60
C GLU A 87 -15.87 13.14 -7.83
N LEU A 88 -16.27 11.87 -7.82
CA LEU A 88 -17.15 11.25 -8.80
C LEU A 88 -18.55 11.21 -8.19
N ALA A 89 -19.42 12.17 -8.50
CA ALA A 89 -20.79 12.18 -7.99
C ALA A 89 -21.81 11.87 -9.10
N THR A 90 -21.53 12.31 -10.32
CA THR A 90 -22.49 12.36 -11.43
C THR A 90 -21.86 11.94 -12.77
N ALA A 91 -22.71 11.66 -13.75
CA ALA A 91 -22.27 11.31 -15.10
C ALA A 91 -21.44 12.41 -15.78
N ALA A 92 -21.72 13.69 -15.48
CA ALA A 92 -20.96 14.82 -16.00
C ALA A 92 -19.50 14.82 -15.53
N ASP A 93 -19.25 14.44 -14.27
CA ASP A 93 -17.91 14.52 -13.67
C ASP A 93 -16.89 13.65 -14.42
N ILE A 94 -17.32 12.50 -14.94
CA ILE A 94 -16.45 11.59 -15.72
C ILE A 94 -16.21 12.15 -17.12
N ALA A 95 -17.25 12.71 -17.75
CA ALA A 95 -17.16 13.23 -19.11
C ALA A 95 -16.19 14.42 -19.21
N ASP A 96 -16.12 15.25 -18.16
CA ASP A 96 -15.23 16.40 -18.08
C ASP A 96 -13.74 16.03 -18.06
N ILE A 97 -13.41 14.80 -17.60
CA ILE A 97 -12.03 14.30 -17.48
C ILE A 97 -11.77 13.03 -18.29
N ALA A 98 -12.60 12.72 -19.28
CA ALA A 98 -12.57 11.45 -19.99
C ALA A 98 -11.20 11.10 -20.61
N SER A 99 -10.47 12.10 -21.13
CA SER A 99 -9.12 11.89 -21.66
C SER A 99 -8.12 11.48 -20.58
N ASP A 100 -8.26 12.05 -19.38
CA ASP A 100 -7.40 11.75 -18.24
C ASP A 100 -7.73 10.35 -17.73
N VAL A 101 -9.02 10.01 -17.59
CA VAL A 101 -9.50 8.65 -17.27
C VAL A 101 -8.94 7.62 -18.25
N ASN A 102 -8.94 7.91 -19.55
CA ASN A 102 -8.36 7.01 -20.54
C ASN A 102 -6.85 6.82 -20.33
N LEU A 103 -6.11 7.91 -20.09
CA LEU A 103 -4.66 7.85 -19.90
C LEU A 103 -4.28 7.04 -18.65
N ILE A 104 -4.90 7.35 -17.50
CA ILE A 104 -4.56 6.77 -16.19
C ILE A 104 -4.94 5.29 -16.08
N THR A 105 -6.03 4.89 -16.74
CA THR A 105 -6.44 3.48 -16.82
C THR A 105 -5.52 2.69 -17.73
N HIS A 106 -5.16 3.22 -18.89
CA HIS A 106 -4.27 2.52 -19.82
C HIS A 106 -2.80 2.52 -19.38
N SER A 107 -2.37 3.44 -18.51
CA SER A 107 -1.06 3.34 -17.86
C SER A 107 -1.02 2.30 -16.75
N GLY A 108 -2.20 1.81 -16.30
CA GLY A 108 -2.33 0.95 -15.13
C GLY A 108 -2.02 1.67 -13.82
N TYR A 109 -2.22 3.00 -13.78
CA TYR A 109 -2.03 3.78 -12.57
C TYR A 109 -3.28 3.69 -11.67
N MET A 110 -4.45 3.65 -12.29
CA MET A 110 -5.74 3.58 -11.62
C MET A 110 -6.69 2.64 -12.42
N PRO A 111 -7.61 1.93 -11.77
CA PRO A 111 -7.71 1.78 -10.32
C PRO A 111 -6.49 0.99 -9.80
N PRO A 112 -6.07 1.23 -8.55
CA PRO A 112 -4.82 0.68 -8.03
C PRO A 112 -5.04 -0.77 -7.62
N TRP A 113 -4.67 -1.71 -8.51
CA TRP A 113 -4.68 -3.13 -8.21
C TRP A 113 -3.33 -3.75 -8.62
N PRO A 114 -2.32 -3.69 -7.72
CA PRO A 114 -0.96 -4.14 -8.04
C PRO A 114 -0.80 -5.65 -8.19
N ALA A 115 -1.69 -6.45 -7.60
CA ALA A 115 -1.65 -7.91 -7.71
C ALA A 115 -1.91 -8.36 -9.16
N SER A 116 -1.14 -9.34 -9.63
CA SER A 116 -1.30 -9.93 -10.96
C SER A 116 -2.16 -11.18 -10.94
N ASP A 117 -2.59 -11.59 -12.13
CA ASP A 117 -3.33 -12.84 -12.40
C ASP A 117 -2.49 -14.12 -12.14
N GLU A 118 -1.20 -14.00 -11.80
CA GLU A 118 -0.40 -15.13 -11.33
C GLU A 118 -0.68 -15.45 -9.86
N SER A 119 -1.25 -14.50 -9.11
CA SER A 119 -1.72 -14.70 -7.74
C SER A 119 -2.94 -15.64 -7.73
N VAL A 120 -3.32 -16.11 -6.54
CA VAL A 120 -4.68 -16.65 -6.35
C VAL A 120 -5.73 -15.57 -6.59
N ASP A 121 -6.94 -15.96 -7.00
CA ASP A 121 -8.06 -15.05 -7.13
C ASP A 121 -8.38 -14.39 -5.78
N PHE A 122 -8.59 -13.08 -5.78
CA PHE A 122 -8.93 -12.31 -4.58
C PHE A 122 -10.35 -11.76 -4.63
N GLN A 123 -10.95 -11.60 -3.45
CA GLN A 123 -12.22 -10.91 -3.28
C GLN A 123 -12.09 -9.45 -3.70
N ASP A 124 -13.21 -8.90 -4.19
CA ASP A 124 -13.36 -7.48 -4.48
C ASP A 124 -12.31 -6.89 -5.46
N ASP A 125 -11.76 -7.72 -6.36
CA ASP A 125 -10.86 -7.28 -7.42
C ASP A 125 -11.51 -6.17 -8.28
N TRP A 126 -10.98 -4.95 -8.13
CA TRP A 126 -11.41 -3.75 -8.84
C TRP A 126 -10.53 -3.39 -10.03
N SER A 127 -9.65 -4.29 -10.49
CA SER A 127 -8.92 -4.12 -11.74
C SER A 127 -9.86 -3.96 -12.93
N LEU A 128 -9.35 -3.34 -13.98
CA LEU A 128 -10.04 -3.20 -15.27
C LEU A 128 -9.61 -4.33 -16.20
N SER A 129 -10.58 -5.07 -16.72
CA SER A 129 -10.34 -6.04 -17.78
C SER A 129 -9.96 -5.35 -19.10
N GLU A 130 -9.32 -6.09 -20.02
CA GLU A 130 -8.97 -5.59 -21.36
C GLU A 130 -10.20 -5.06 -22.13
N ASP A 131 -11.35 -5.71 -21.97
CA ASP A 131 -12.62 -5.28 -22.59
C ASP A 131 -13.11 -3.96 -21.98
N GLU A 132 -13.03 -3.79 -20.65
CA GLU A 132 -13.41 -2.54 -19.97
C GLU A 132 -12.49 -1.38 -20.39
N LEU A 133 -11.18 -1.62 -20.51
CA LEU A 133 -10.22 -0.64 -21.03
C LEU A 133 -10.55 -0.24 -22.47
N ALA A 134 -10.87 -1.21 -23.33
CA ALA A 134 -11.24 -0.97 -24.72
C ALA A 134 -12.55 -0.15 -24.83
N GLU A 135 -13.52 -0.40 -23.94
CA GLU A 135 -14.76 0.38 -23.88
C GLU A 135 -14.51 1.84 -23.47
N ILE A 136 -13.65 2.09 -22.47
CA ILE A 136 -13.22 3.45 -22.09
C ILE A 136 -12.56 4.15 -23.28
N ALA A 137 -11.61 3.49 -23.95
CA ALA A 137 -10.91 4.06 -25.09
C ALA A 137 -11.85 4.39 -26.25
N ALA A 138 -12.79 3.49 -26.56
CA ALA A 138 -13.77 3.69 -27.61
C ALA A 138 -14.71 4.86 -27.29
N TRP A 139 -15.21 4.94 -26.06
CA TRP A 139 -16.06 6.05 -25.62
C TRP A 139 -15.35 7.40 -25.73
N VAL A 140 -14.07 7.46 -25.34
CA VAL A 140 -13.26 8.68 -25.43
C VAL A 140 -12.99 9.06 -26.89
N ALA A 141 -12.68 8.09 -27.75
CA ALA A 141 -12.48 8.31 -29.19
C ALA A 141 -13.77 8.77 -29.90
N GLU A 142 -14.94 8.38 -29.40
CA GLU A 142 -16.26 8.83 -29.85
C GLU A 142 -16.64 10.23 -29.33
N GLY A 143 -15.77 10.87 -28.55
CA GLY A 143 -15.95 12.23 -28.03
C GLY A 143 -16.52 12.29 -26.61
N ALA A 144 -16.47 11.19 -25.86
CA ALA A 144 -16.86 11.11 -24.45
C ALA A 144 -18.30 11.58 -24.18
N THR A 145 -19.22 11.33 -25.11
CA THR A 145 -20.63 11.75 -24.97
C THR A 145 -21.35 10.91 -23.93
N ILE A 146 -22.20 11.54 -23.12
CA ILE A 146 -23.12 10.88 -22.20
C ILE A 146 -24.52 10.76 -22.82
N ASP A 147 -25.19 9.63 -22.59
CA ASP A 147 -26.54 9.31 -23.07
C ASP A 147 -27.61 9.36 -21.95
N VAL A 148 -27.22 9.85 -20.78
CA VAL A 148 -28.06 10.07 -19.59
C VAL A 148 -28.08 11.55 -19.23
N GLU A 149 -28.95 11.95 -18.30
CA GLU A 149 -28.93 13.32 -17.77
C GLU A 149 -27.59 13.59 -17.07
N PRO A 150 -26.96 14.77 -17.24
CA PRO A 150 -25.66 15.07 -16.65
C PRO A 150 -25.59 14.88 -15.13
N ASP A 151 -26.70 15.11 -14.41
CA ASP A 151 -26.82 14.96 -12.96
C ASP A 151 -27.19 13.54 -12.50
N THR A 152 -27.20 12.57 -13.42
CA THR A 152 -27.41 11.15 -13.08
C THR A 152 -26.31 10.70 -12.13
N ALA A 153 -26.69 10.22 -10.94
CA ALA A 153 -25.74 9.82 -9.91
C ALA A 153 -24.93 8.58 -10.32
N ILE A 154 -23.63 8.61 -10.02
CA ILE A 154 -22.73 7.47 -10.12
C ILE A 154 -22.43 7.00 -8.69
N VAL A 155 -22.99 5.85 -8.33
CA VAL A 155 -22.88 5.31 -6.97
C VAL A 155 -22.03 4.06 -6.99
N ALA A 156 -21.15 3.92 -5.99
CA ALA A 156 -20.36 2.73 -5.77
C ALA A 156 -21.25 1.48 -5.66
N THR A 157 -20.87 0.43 -6.38
CA THR A 157 -21.46 -0.88 -6.17
C THR A 157 -21.02 -1.43 -4.81
N PRO A 158 -21.94 -1.88 -3.95
CA PRO A 158 -21.58 -2.46 -2.66
C PRO A 158 -20.64 -3.66 -2.81
N GLY A 159 -19.66 -3.78 -1.91
CA GLY A 159 -18.71 -4.90 -1.85
C GLY A 159 -17.28 -4.48 -2.14
N VAL A 160 -17.06 -3.65 -3.15
CA VAL A 160 -15.72 -3.32 -3.68
C VAL A 160 -14.82 -2.57 -2.68
N PHE A 161 -15.43 -1.78 -1.79
CA PHE A 161 -14.74 -1.12 -0.69
C PHE A 161 -15.63 -1.21 0.54
N ARG A 162 -15.16 -1.92 1.57
CA ARG A 162 -15.90 -2.08 2.80
C ARG A 162 -15.50 -0.99 3.79
N GLN A 163 -16.35 0.02 3.92
CA GLN A 163 -16.19 0.98 5.01
C GLN A 163 -16.46 0.28 6.35
N VAL A 164 -15.51 0.44 7.27
CA VAL A 164 -15.61 -0.05 8.65
C VAL A 164 -16.64 0.80 9.40
N GLU A 165 -17.56 0.19 10.13
CA GLU A 165 -18.54 0.93 10.92
C GLU A 165 -17.85 1.72 12.04
N ARG A 166 -18.33 2.94 12.31
CA ARG A 166 -17.68 3.89 13.22
C ARG A 166 -18.20 3.79 14.65
N ASP A 167 -18.17 2.60 15.25
CA ASP A 167 -18.70 2.39 16.60
C ASP A 167 -17.85 3.08 17.66
N LEU A 168 -16.52 2.93 17.55
CA LEU A 168 -15.57 3.73 18.33
C LEU A 168 -14.72 4.57 17.38
N VAL A 169 -14.65 5.86 17.66
CA VAL A 169 -13.81 6.82 16.95
C VAL A 169 -12.81 7.38 17.95
N VAL A 170 -11.54 7.05 17.74
CA VAL A 170 -10.47 7.27 18.70
C VAL A 170 -9.40 8.13 18.03
N ASN A 171 -9.06 9.26 18.65
CA ASN A 171 -7.91 10.06 18.26
C ASN A 171 -6.76 9.82 19.25
N SER A 172 -5.57 10.32 18.93
CA SER A 172 -4.50 10.40 19.91
C SER A 172 -4.94 11.28 21.10
N ILE A 173 -4.43 10.98 22.30
CA ILE A 173 -4.73 11.78 23.51
C ILE A 173 -4.37 13.26 23.29
N GLU A 174 -3.27 13.51 22.59
CA GLU A 174 -2.85 14.83 22.13
C GLU A 174 -2.46 14.78 20.64
N PRO A 175 -2.76 15.83 19.85
CA PRO A 175 -2.25 15.95 18.48
C PRO A 175 -0.72 16.01 18.45
N TYR A 176 -0.12 15.54 17.35
CA TYR A 176 1.33 15.54 17.19
C TYR A 176 1.77 16.54 16.11
N GLN A 177 2.92 17.18 16.33
CA GLN A 177 3.58 17.98 15.30
C GLN A 177 5.07 17.64 15.33
N GLY A 178 5.58 17.06 14.25
CA GLY A 178 7.00 16.78 14.10
C GLY A 178 7.80 17.99 13.63
N SER A 179 8.97 17.72 13.03
CA SER A 179 9.84 18.73 12.46
C SER A 179 10.47 18.23 11.17
N THR A 180 10.61 19.11 10.19
CA THR A 180 11.37 18.85 8.95
C THR A 180 12.85 18.60 9.21
N ASP A 181 13.37 18.85 10.42
CA ASP A 181 14.74 18.50 10.82
C ASP A 181 14.96 16.98 10.88
N ARG A 182 13.87 16.20 11.03
CA ARG A 182 13.87 14.74 11.03
C ARG A 182 12.96 14.27 9.90
N LYS A 183 13.54 13.93 8.74
CA LYS A 183 12.78 13.56 7.54
C LYS A 183 11.83 12.39 7.77
N ASP A 184 12.33 11.32 8.39
CA ASP A 184 11.56 10.15 8.80
C ASP A 184 11.41 10.14 10.31
N ASP A 185 10.19 10.39 10.78
CA ASP A 185 9.86 10.48 12.20
C ASP A 185 8.88 9.41 12.62
N TYR A 186 9.33 8.54 13.52
CA TYR A 186 8.53 7.45 14.06
C TYR A 186 8.05 7.79 15.47
N ARG A 187 6.73 7.91 15.62
CA ARG A 187 6.09 8.33 16.86
C ARG A 187 5.03 7.33 17.29
N CYS A 188 5.16 6.78 18.48
CA CYS A 188 4.11 6.00 19.13
C CYS A 188 3.18 6.94 19.88
N LEU A 189 1.91 6.99 19.46
CA LEU A 189 0.87 7.80 20.05
C LEU A 189 -0.15 6.91 20.77
N ILE A 190 -0.64 7.36 21.93
CA ILE A 190 -1.65 6.64 22.69
C ILE A 190 -3.04 7.03 22.18
N PHE A 191 -3.84 6.02 21.83
CA PHE A 191 -5.23 6.11 21.40
C PHE A 191 -6.08 5.37 22.43
N ASP A 192 -6.88 6.10 23.21
CA ASP A 192 -7.63 5.55 24.34
C ASP A 192 -9.15 5.52 24.07
N PRO A 193 -9.71 4.37 23.67
CA PRO A 193 -11.14 4.19 23.46
C PRO A 193 -11.97 4.18 24.76
N GLN A 194 -11.34 4.16 25.94
CA GLN A 194 -12.00 4.07 27.25
C GLN A 194 -12.97 2.86 27.36
N ILE A 195 -12.53 1.68 26.94
CA ILE A 195 -13.32 0.44 27.06
C ILE A 195 -13.63 0.16 28.53
N THR A 196 -14.91 -0.07 28.84
CA THR A 196 -15.39 -0.33 30.23
C THR A 196 -15.98 -1.73 30.43
N GLU A 197 -16.23 -2.46 29.35
CA GLU A 197 -16.71 -3.84 29.35
C GLU A 197 -16.06 -4.61 28.20
N THR A 198 -16.02 -5.94 28.31
CA THR A 198 -15.45 -6.79 27.28
C THR A 198 -16.28 -6.72 26.00
N VAL A 199 -15.64 -6.30 24.90
CA VAL A 199 -16.26 -6.22 23.57
C VAL A 199 -15.38 -6.90 22.53
N TRP A 200 -15.91 -7.15 21.34
CA TRP A 200 -15.19 -7.77 20.23
C TRP A 200 -15.13 -6.81 19.06
N ALA A 201 -13.92 -6.46 18.63
CA ALA A 201 -13.71 -5.69 17.41
C ALA A 201 -13.86 -6.62 16.19
N ARG A 202 -14.73 -6.23 15.26
CA ARG A 202 -15.01 -6.89 13.99
C ARG A 202 -14.12 -6.37 12.85
N GLY A 203 -13.59 -5.17 13.01
CA GLY A 203 -12.71 -4.54 12.03
C GLY A 203 -12.13 -3.24 12.54
N TYR A 204 -11.19 -2.70 11.77
CA TYR A 204 -10.45 -1.49 12.10
C TYR A 204 -10.28 -0.59 10.88
N GLY A 205 -10.47 0.71 11.05
CA GLY A 205 -10.18 1.71 10.04
C GLY A 205 -9.16 2.72 10.56
N PHE A 206 -8.40 3.35 9.65
CA PHE A 206 -7.51 4.45 9.99
C PHE A 206 -7.67 5.57 8.96
N GLU A 207 -7.85 6.78 9.46
CA GLU A 207 -8.05 7.99 8.66
C GLU A 207 -6.92 8.97 9.00
N PRO A 208 -5.91 9.12 8.13
CA PRO A 208 -4.88 10.12 8.35
C PRO A 208 -5.49 11.52 8.28
N ASP A 209 -5.13 12.38 9.24
CA ASP A 209 -5.50 13.80 9.18
C ASP A 209 -4.63 14.53 8.15
N GLN A 210 -3.36 14.14 8.05
CA GLN A 210 -2.38 14.69 7.11
C GLN A 210 -1.85 13.58 6.18
N ILE A 211 -2.61 13.26 5.13
CA ILE A 211 -2.25 12.19 4.17
C ILE A 211 -0.96 12.45 3.39
N ASP A 212 -0.55 13.72 3.30
CA ASP A 212 0.66 14.17 2.61
C ASP A 212 1.96 13.89 3.39
N ILE A 213 1.87 13.66 4.69
CA ILE A 213 3.03 13.34 5.55
C ILE A 213 2.94 11.95 6.18
N ALA A 214 1.76 11.33 6.26
CA ALA A 214 1.58 10.03 6.90
C ALA A 214 2.00 8.90 5.96
N HIS A 215 3.16 8.28 6.22
CA HIS A 215 3.66 7.17 5.40
C HIS A 215 3.07 5.81 5.83
N HIS A 216 2.98 5.51 7.12
CA HIS A 216 2.20 4.38 7.59
C HIS A 216 1.82 4.52 9.07
N ALA A 217 0.84 3.74 9.50
CA ALA A 217 0.44 3.56 10.88
C ALA A 217 0.47 2.07 11.23
N ILE A 218 1.17 1.69 12.29
CA ILE A 218 1.11 0.33 12.84
C ILE A 218 0.35 0.40 14.17
N ILE A 219 -0.81 -0.25 14.23
CA ILE A 219 -1.71 -0.17 15.37
C ILE A 219 -1.55 -1.43 16.21
N THR A 220 -1.13 -1.23 17.45
CA THR A 220 -0.96 -2.27 18.46
C THR A 220 -2.02 -2.10 19.53
N LYS A 221 -2.82 -3.15 19.79
CA LYS A 221 -3.64 -3.25 20.98
C LYS A 221 -2.73 -3.53 22.18
N ALA A 222 -2.86 -2.74 23.22
CA ALA A 222 -2.13 -2.88 24.47
C ALA A 222 -3.13 -3.12 25.62
N SER A 223 -2.82 -4.10 26.46
CA SER A 223 -3.66 -4.38 27.62
C SER A 223 -3.60 -3.26 28.66
N ALA A 224 -4.61 -3.17 29.53
CA ALA A 224 -4.62 -2.24 30.67
C ALA A 224 -3.35 -2.32 31.54
N GLU A 225 -2.70 -3.49 31.62
CA GLU A 225 -1.44 -3.70 32.36
C GLU A 225 -0.27 -2.90 31.77
N ALA A 226 -0.26 -2.65 30.46
CA ALA A 226 0.78 -1.92 29.76
C ALA A 226 0.66 -0.39 29.88
N ARG A 227 -0.47 0.12 30.39
CA ARG A 227 -0.77 1.56 30.43
C ARG A 227 0.23 2.38 31.25
N PRO A 228 0.67 1.95 32.45
CA PRO A 228 1.65 2.72 33.22
C PRO A 228 3.00 2.90 32.49
N ASP A 229 3.41 1.94 31.68
CA ASP A 229 4.64 2.07 30.89
C ASP A 229 4.46 3.03 29.70
N ALA A 230 3.31 2.97 29.02
CA ALA A 230 2.98 3.89 27.95
C ALA A 230 2.93 5.35 28.44
N ASP A 231 2.21 5.61 29.54
CA ASP A 231 2.11 6.95 30.13
C ASP A 231 3.49 7.47 30.60
N ARG A 232 4.37 6.59 31.09
CA ARG A 232 5.74 6.96 31.48
C ARG A 232 6.56 7.41 30.27
N ARG A 233 6.51 6.66 29.17
CA ARG A 233 7.27 6.97 27.94
C ARG A 233 6.76 8.24 27.26
N ASP A 234 5.44 8.40 27.19
CA ASP A 234 4.79 9.61 26.69
C ASP A 234 5.26 10.86 27.47
N ALA A 235 5.41 10.74 28.79
CA ALA A 235 5.91 11.85 29.63
C ALA A 235 7.44 12.07 29.59
N GLU A 236 8.22 11.18 28.98
CA GLU A 236 9.69 11.26 28.94
C GLU A 236 10.23 12.10 27.77
N GLU A 237 9.45 12.24 26.71
CA GLU A 237 9.78 13.04 25.54
C GLU A 237 8.88 14.28 25.43
N ASP A 238 9.39 15.35 24.83
CA ASP A 238 8.58 16.54 24.59
C ASP A 238 7.56 16.27 23.46
N GLY A 239 6.32 16.73 23.64
CA GLY A 239 5.22 16.54 22.69
C GLY A 239 4.55 15.17 22.79
N ALA A 240 3.39 15.02 22.15
CA ALA A 240 2.58 13.79 22.23
C ALA A 240 3.37 12.54 21.82
N GLY A 241 3.29 11.46 22.60
CA GLY A 241 3.90 10.17 22.30
C GLY A 241 5.38 10.03 22.66
N TRP A 242 6.03 9.02 22.10
CA TRP A 242 7.48 8.80 22.21
C TRP A 242 8.06 8.25 20.91
N THR A 243 9.37 8.38 20.75
CA THR A 243 10.06 7.80 19.59
C THR A 243 10.07 6.27 19.72
N CYS A 244 9.60 5.55 18.70
CA CYS A 244 9.55 4.08 18.72
C CYS A 244 9.78 3.50 17.33
N TYR A 245 10.39 2.32 17.27
CA TYR A 245 10.73 1.63 16.01
C TYR A 245 10.19 0.20 16.02
N THR A 246 10.26 -0.52 14.90
CA THR A 246 9.90 -1.95 14.80
C THR A 246 8.50 -2.32 15.32
N GLY A 247 7.43 -1.82 14.68
CA GLY A 247 6.06 -2.40 14.69
C GLY A 247 5.38 -2.75 16.04
N GLY A 248 5.98 -2.35 17.16
CA GLY A 248 5.63 -2.77 18.49
C GLY A 248 6.14 -1.73 19.47
N SER A 249 5.24 -1.27 20.33
CA SER A 249 5.47 -0.24 21.33
C SER A 249 6.52 -0.63 22.39
N SER A 250 6.98 -1.89 22.38
CA SER A 250 7.91 -2.49 23.35
C SER A 250 7.51 -2.19 24.79
N LEU A 251 6.20 -2.15 25.04
CA LEU A 251 5.64 -1.85 26.35
C LEU A 251 5.83 -3.02 27.30
N ASP A 252 5.96 -2.68 28.58
CA ASP A 252 5.91 -3.65 29.66
C ASP A 252 4.47 -4.14 29.86
N GLY A 253 4.05 -5.16 29.09
CA GLY A 253 2.76 -5.82 29.24
C GLY A 253 2.30 -6.55 27.97
N PRO A 254 1.20 -7.31 28.04
CA PRO A 254 0.60 -7.94 26.86
C PRO A 254 0.23 -6.91 25.79
N THR A 255 0.72 -7.16 24.58
CA THR A 255 0.43 -6.39 23.36
C THR A 255 0.14 -7.34 22.21
N GLU A 256 -0.70 -6.90 21.27
CA GLU A 256 -1.13 -7.67 20.11
C GLU A 256 -1.30 -6.72 18.92
N ARG A 257 -0.97 -7.16 17.71
CA ARG A 257 -1.20 -6.34 16.51
C ARG A 257 -2.70 -6.24 16.27
N ALA A 258 -3.22 -5.02 16.10
CA ALA A 258 -4.63 -4.79 15.78
C ALA A 258 -4.81 -4.55 14.28
N ALA A 259 -4.04 -3.61 13.72
CA ALA A 259 -4.15 -3.23 12.33
C ALA A 259 -2.84 -2.62 11.81
N GLY A 260 -2.78 -2.40 10.50
CA GLY A 260 -1.79 -1.54 9.86
C GLY A 260 -2.49 -0.72 8.80
N TRP A 261 -1.96 0.47 8.55
CA TRP A 261 -2.40 1.34 7.47
C TRP A 261 -1.17 1.89 6.76
N ALA A 262 -1.24 1.99 5.46
CA ALA A 262 -0.32 2.72 4.59
C ALA A 262 -1.18 3.44 3.54
N PRO A 263 -0.63 4.40 2.77
CA PRO A 263 -1.32 5.00 1.65
C PRO A 263 -2.03 3.97 0.78
N GLY A 264 -3.27 4.30 0.42
CA GLY A 264 -4.16 3.41 -0.31
C GLY A 264 -4.76 2.24 0.50
N GLY A 265 -4.24 1.97 1.70
CA GLY A 265 -4.70 0.93 2.60
C GLY A 265 -6.15 1.13 3.03
N GLN A 266 -6.91 0.04 3.00
CA GLN A 266 -8.32 0.03 3.41
C GLN A 266 -8.46 -0.35 4.89
N GLY A 267 -9.68 -0.23 5.42
CA GLY A 267 -10.01 -0.80 6.71
C GLY A 267 -9.96 -2.33 6.67
N SER A 268 -9.49 -2.94 7.74
CA SER A 268 -9.50 -4.39 7.92
C SER A 268 -10.84 -4.85 8.43
N TYR A 269 -11.37 -5.94 7.87
CA TYR A 269 -12.63 -6.54 8.31
C TYR A 269 -12.43 -8.05 8.52
N PHE A 270 -12.83 -8.56 9.68
CA PHE A 270 -12.50 -9.93 10.10
C PHE A 270 -13.56 -10.97 9.75
N GLY A 271 -14.76 -10.55 9.36
CA GLY A 271 -15.90 -11.45 9.16
C GLY A 271 -17.01 -11.26 10.20
N GLU A 272 -18.08 -12.05 10.09
CA GLU A 272 -19.16 -12.02 11.09
C GLU A 272 -18.88 -12.91 12.30
N ASP A 273 -17.92 -13.84 12.19
CA ASP A 273 -17.63 -14.89 13.17
C ASP A 273 -16.25 -14.74 13.85
N ALA A 274 -15.45 -13.77 13.40
CA ALA A 274 -14.11 -13.50 13.92
C ALA A 274 -13.97 -12.08 14.45
N GLY A 275 -13.04 -11.89 15.38
CA GLY A 275 -12.76 -10.59 15.97
C GLY A 275 -11.64 -10.59 17.00
N GLN A 276 -11.11 -9.40 17.29
CA GLN A 276 -10.13 -9.19 18.35
C GLN A 276 -10.84 -8.73 19.63
N ILE A 277 -10.57 -9.41 20.74
CA ILE A 277 -11.18 -9.08 22.03
C ILE A 277 -10.56 -7.79 22.61
N LEU A 278 -11.42 -6.88 23.06
CA LEU A 278 -11.02 -5.66 23.80
C LEU A 278 -11.55 -5.77 25.22
N GLU A 279 -10.65 -5.78 26.19
CA GLU A 279 -10.99 -5.86 27.62
C GLU A 279 -11.08 -4.47 28.25
N PRO A 280 -11.74 -4.32 29.42
CA PRO A 280 -11.80 -3.05 30.14
C PRO A 280 -10.40 -2.45 30.39
N GLY A 281 -10.21 -1.21 29.93
CA GLY A 281 -8.93 -0.50 30.01
C GLY A 281 -7.90 -0.84 28.94
N ASP A 282 -8.19 -1.75 28.00
CA ASP A 282 -7.38 -1.91 26.81
C ASP A 282 -7.36 -0.60 26.00
N PHE A 283 -6.22 -0.32 25.40
CA PHE A 283 -5.97 0.87 24.60
C PHE A 283 -5.14 0.52 23.37
N PHE A 284 -4.96 1.48 22.47
CA PHE A 284 -4.13 1.30 21.29
C PHE A 284 -2.90 2.20 21.34
N VAL A 285 -1.79 1.68 20.85
CA VAL A 285 -0.62 2.47 20.48
C VAL A 285 -0.51 2.46 18.98
N VAL A 286 -0.57 3.64 18.38
CA VAL A 286 -0.40 3.84 16.95
C VAL A 286 1.02 4.33 16.73
N GLN A 287 1.86 3.49 16.14
CA GLN A 287 3.17 3.89 15.63
C GLN A 287 2.96 4.56 14.28
N MET A 288 3.01 5.88 14.27
CA MET A 288 2.99 6.70 13.07
C MET A 288 4.41 6.84 12.53
N HIS A 289 4.60 6.55 11.26
CA HIS A 289 5.79 6.97 10.49
C HIS A 289 5.40 8.16 9.64
N TYR A 290 5.94 9.32 10.00
CA TYR A 290 5.81 10.54 9.22
C TYR A 290 7.01 10.72 8.29
N HIS A 291 6.74 11.15 7.06
CA HIS A 291 7.74 11.59 6.11
C HIS A 291 7.55 13.08 5.82
N TYR A 292 8.53 13.91 6.18
CA TYR A 292 8.47 15.36 5.99
C TYR A 292 9.42 15.80 4.87
N ASP A 293 8.86 16.37 3.79
CA ASP A 293 9.68 17.00 2.75
C ASP A 293 9.86 18.51 2.97
N HIS A 294 8.77 19.26 3.12
CA HIS A 294 8.80 20.73 3.14
C HIS A 294 8.11 21.37 4.34
N HIS A 295 7.21 20.65 5.00
CA HIS A 295 6.49 21.13 6.17
C HIS A 295 6.15 19.97 7.11
N ALA A 296 5.92 20.30 8.38
CA ALA A 296 5.44 19.39 9.41
C ALA A 296 4.17 19.99 10.06
N PRO A 297 2.98 19.80 9.46
CA PRO A 297 1.72 20.25 10.02
C PRO A 297 1.39 19.48 11.31
N VAL A 298 0.42 19.99 12.06
CA VAL A 298 -0.15 19.25 13.20
C VAL A 298 -1.01 18.14 12.62
N ASP A 299 -0.81 16.91 13.08
CA ASP A 299 -1.63 15.74 12.76
C ASP A 299 -2.50 15.35 13.95
N ASN A 300 -3.77 15.05 13.66
CA ASN A 300 -4.71 14.48 14.61
C ASN A 300 -5.49 13.31 13.98
N SER A 301 -4.76 12.35 13.40
CA SER A 301 -5.31 11.17 12.74
C SER A 301 -6.32 10.40 13.61
N THR A 302 -7.24 9.71 12.95
CA THR A 302 -8.37 9.02 13.58
C THR A 302 -8.29 7.52 13.38
N PHE A 303 -8.38 6.76 14.46
CA PHE A 303 -8.54 5.31 14.45
C PHE A 303 -10.00 4.93 14.70
N ILE A 304 -10.51 4.00 13.91
CA ILE A 304 -11.91 3.55 13.93
C ILE A 304 -11.94 2.08 14.33
N VAL A 305 -12.86 1.73 15.22
CA VAL A 305 -13.15 0.34 15.58
C VAL A 305 -14.62 0.05 15.28
N ASP A 306 -14.85 -0.99 14.48
CA ASP A 306 -16.16 -1.62 14.25
C ASP A 306 -16.32 -2.74 15.27
N LEU A 307 -17.44 -2.72 16.02
CA LEU A 307 -17.71 -3.66 17.09
C LEU A 307 -18.79 -4.67 16.68
N HIS A 308 -18.61 -5.91 17.11
CA HIS A 308 -19.70 -6.87 17.06
C HIS A 308 -20.84 -6.46 17.99
N SER A 309 -22.07 -6.59 17.50
CA SER A 309 -23.27 -6.47 18.35
C SER A 309 -23.29 -7.54 19.45
N ALA A 310 -23.90 -7.22 20.59
CA ALA A 310 -24.06 -8.17 21.68
C ALA A 310 -24.83 -9.44 21.25
N GLU A 311 -25.83 -9.27 20.37
CA GLU A 311 -26.59 -10.39 19.80
C GLU A 311 -25.72 -11.30 18.92
N ALA A 312 -24.80 -10.73 18.12
CA ALA A 312 -23.87 -11.52 17.30
C ALA A 312 -22.91 -12.32 18.18
N VAL A 313 -22.36 -11.69 19.23
CA VAL A 313 -21.48 -12.36 20.20
C VAL A 313 -22.22 -13.48 20.94
N GLU A 314 -23.47 -13.25 21.38
CA GLU A 314 -24.30 -14.28 22.02
C GLU A 314 -24.60 -15.44 21.07
N ALA A 315 -24.93 -15.14 19.81
CA ALA A 315 -25.18 -16.14 18.78
C ALA A 315 -23.94 -17.01 18.49
N ALA A 316 -22.73 -16.44 18.60
CA ALA A 316 -21.46 -17.16 18.50
C ALA A 316 -21.08 -17.93 19.78
N GLY A 317 -21.93 -17.94 20.81
CA GLY A 317 -21.66 -18.64 22.07
C GLY A 317 -20.80 -17.84 23.06
N GLY A 318 -20.70 -16.52 22.87
CA GLY A 318 -20.01 -15.60 23.78
C GLY A 318 -18.54 -15.31 23.43
N THR A 319 -18.02 -15.86 22.33
CA THR A 319 -16.64 -15.67 21.87
C THR A 319 -16.59 -15.59 20.35
N MET A 320 -15.67 -14.79 19.81
CA MET A 320 -15.37 -14.80 18.37
C MET A 320 -14.07 -15.57 18.10
N ILE A 321 -13.88 -15.96 16.85
CA ILE A 321 -12.63 -16.57 16.38
C ILE A 321 -11.54 -15.49 16.35
N SER A 322 -10.42 -15.72 17.04
CA SER A 322 -9.23 -14.88 16.90
C SER A 322 -8.47 -15.25 15.64
N LEU A 323 -8.00 -14.25 14.90
CA LEU A 323 -7.17 -14.44 13.71
C LEU A 323 -5.69 -14.32 14.09
N ASP A 324 -4.85 -15.18 13.50
CA ASP A 324 -3.43 -15.22 13.76
C ASP A 324 -2.64 -14.64 12.59
N GLY A 325 -1.92 -13.53 12.84
CA GLY A 325 -1.03 -12.91 11.87
C GLY A 325 0.41 -13.44 11.97
N GLN A 326 1.03 -13.75 10.84
CA GLN A 326 2.45 -14.10 10.75
C GLN A 326 3.17 -13.19 9.74
N LEU A 327 4.33 -12.67 10.15
CA LEU A 327 5.24 -11.94 9.26
C LEU A 327 6.25 -12.89 8.63
N TYR A 328 6.47 -12.73 7.33
CA TYR A 328 7.49 -13.40 6.55
C TYR A 328 8.51 -12.36 6.12
N LEU A 329 9.65 -12.33 6.83
CA LEU A 329 10.69 -11.32 6.64
C LEU A 329 11.81 -11.85 5.74
N GLY A 330 12.03 -11.21 4.61
CA GLY A 330 13.17 -11.44 3.73
C GLY A 330 14.31 -10.45 3.98
N PRO A 331 15.56 -10.81 3.64
CA PRO A 331 16.69 -9.89 3.75
C PRO A 331 16.64 -8.86 2.62
N ALA A 332 17.13 -7.65 2.88
CA ALA A 332 17.41 -6.66 1.85
C ALA A 332 18.90 -6.32 1.88
N GLU A 333 19.58 -6.46 0.74
CA GLU A 333 21.00 -6.17 0.57
C GLU A 333 21.22 -5.65 -0.85
N ILE A 334 21.40 -4.34 -0.98
CA ILE A 334 21.41 -3.61 -2.25
C ILE A 334 22.68 -2.75 -2.31
N PRO A 335 23.76 -3.27 -2.90
CA PRO A 335 24.99 -2.52 -3.13
C PRO A 335 24.77 -1.22 -3.92
N CYS A 336 25.78 -0.34 -3.88
CA CYS A 336 25.83 0.79 -4.81
C CYS A 336 26.04 0.30 -6.25
N PRO A 337 25.51 1.03 -7.26
CA PRO A 337 25.81 0.75 -8.66
C PRO A 337 27.32 0.86 -8.93
N ALA A 338 27.86 -0.05 -9.74
CA ALA A 338 29.29 -0.10 -10.08
C ALA A 338 29.74 1.12 -10.91
N ASP A 339 28.81 1.77 -11.61
CA ASP A 339 29.02 2.97 -12.41
C ASP A 339 28.69 4.26 -11.66
N ALA A 340 28.24 4.18 -10.40
CA ALA A 340 27.95 5.34 -9.58
C ALA A 340 29.24 6.17 -9.37
N PRO A 341 29.19 7.51 -9.54
CA PRO A 341 30.35 8.38 -9.29
C PRO A 341 30.93 8.25 -7.88
N THR A 342 30.10 7.83 -6.92
CA THR A 342 30.40 7.68 -5.49
C THR A 342 30.62 6.22 -5.07
N VAL A 343 30.79 5.27 -5.99
CA VAL A 343 30.93 3.83 -5.67
C VAL A 343 32.06 3.54 -4.67
N ASP A 344 33.18 4.28 -4.75
CA ASP A 344 34.32 4.15 -3.84
C ASP A 344 34.16 4.92 -2.52
N SER A 345 33.03 5.61 -2.33
CA SER A 345 32.75 6.37 -1.11
C SER A 345 32.53 5.45 0.09
N PRO A 346 32.79 5.92 1.32
CA PRO A 346 32.47 5.15 2.52
C PRO A 346 30.99 4.74 2.62
N GLN A 347 30.06 5.52 2.05
CA GLN A 347 28.61 5.26 2.12
C GLN A 347 28.21 3.99 1.35
N CYS A 348 29.02 3.57 0.38
CA CYS A 348 28.82 2.30 -0.35
C CYS A 348 29.34 1.08 0.41
N GLN A 349 29.91 1.25 1.60
CA GLN A 349 30.32 0.14 2.45
C GLN A 349 29.17 -0.26 3.38
N ARG A 350 28.77 -1.54 3.31
CA ARG A 350 27.72 -2.11 4.17
C ARG A 350 27.93 -1.81 5.66
N SER A 351 29.17 -1.89 6.17
CA SER A 351 29.44 -1.60 7.58
C SER A 351 29.15 -0.16 7.97
N VAL A 352 29.37 0.80 7.07
CA VAL A 352 29.06 2.22 7.30
C VAL A 352 27.55 2.42 7.37
N GLU A 353 26.79 1.69 6.54
CA GLU A 353 25.33 1.73 6.56
C GLU A 353 24.76 1.11 7.85
N LEU A 354 25.24 -0.05 8.28
CA LEU A 354 24.83 -0.65 9.55
C LEU A 354 25.14 0.27 10.74
N ASP A 355 26.29 0.93 10.73
CA ASP A 355 26.62 1.92 11.76
C ASP A 355 25.69 3.14 11.71
N ARG A 356 25.21 3.56 10.53
CA ARG A 356 24.20 4.61 10.38
C ARG A 356 22.86 4.17 10.94
N ILE A 357 22.35 3.02 10.54
CA ILE A 357 21.10 2.42 11.03
C ILE A 357 21.14 2.34 12.57
N GLY A 358 22.27 1.91 13.14
CA GLY A 358 22.44 1.81 14.59
C GLY A 358 22.42 3.16 15.33
N ARG A 359 22.81 4.25 14.65
CA ARG A 359 22.73 5.61 15.20
C ARG A 359 21.32 6.19 15.06
N ASP A 360 20.68 5.98 13.92
CA ASP A 360 19.43 6.65 13.57
C ASP A 360 18.21 5.94 14.20
N TYR A 361 18.18 4.61 14.11
CA TYR A 361 17.05 3.76 14.55
C TYR A 361 17.37 2.92 15.79
N GLY A 362 18.50 3.18 16.43
CA GLY A 362 18.92 2.53 17.67
C GLY A 362 19.84 1.33 17.49
N SER A 363 20.63 1.05 18.53
CA SER A 363 21.77 0.11 18.47
C SER A 363 21.42 -1.35 18.17
N VAL A 364 20.14 -1.73 18.30
CA VAL A 364 19.66 -3.08 17.97
C VAL A 364 19.38 -3.21 16.48
N SER A 365 18.86 -2.15 15.85
CA SER A 365 18.40 -2.15 14.45
C SER A 365 19.51 -2.50 13.46
N ARG A 366 20.76 -2.12 13.75
CA ARG A 366 21.93 -2.50 12.94
C ARG A 366 22.19 -4.01 12.84
N PHE A 367 21.57 -4.83 13.70
CA PHE A 367 21.74 -6.28 13.69
C PHE A 367 20.61 -7.01 12.97
N ILE A 368 19.52 -6.32 12.62
CA ILE A 368 18.35 -6.93 11.97
C ILE A 368 18.73 -7.51 10.61
N ALA A 369 19.46 -6.76 9.79
CA ALA A 369 19.94 -7.24 8.49
C ALA A 369 20.74 -8.56 8.58
N ASP A 370 21.70 -8.64 9.49
CA ASP A 370 22.49 -9.86 9.72
C ASP A 370 21.66 -11.02 10.28
N PHE A 371 20.68 -10.72 11.13
CA PHE A 371 19.73 -11.71 11.65
C PHE A 371 18.88 -12.31 10.53
N LEU A 372 18.31 -11.48 9.65
CA LEU A 372 17.48 -11.92 8.54
C LEU A 372 18.29 -12.74 7.53
N LEU A 373 19.50 -12.31 7.18
CA LEU A 373 20.42 -13.10 6.37
C LEU A 373 20.65 -14.49 7.00
N GLY A 374 20.95 -14.54 8.30
CA GLY A 374 21.18 -15.79 9.02
C GLY A 374 19.95 -16.71 9.05
N GLN A 375 18.75 -16.15 9.26
CA GLN A 375 17.48 -16.87 9.22
C GLN A 375 17.26 -17.55 7.87
N CYS A 376 17.64 -16.89 6.78
CA CYS A 376 17.50 -17.40 5.42
C CYS A 376 18.67 -18.27 4.97
N GLY A 377 19.62 -18.60 5.85
CA GLY A 377 20.82 -19.37 5.53
C GLY A 377 21.79 -18.64 4.59
N GLN A 378 21.72 -17.31 4.56
CA GLN A 378 22.44 -16.42 3.65
C GLN A 378 23.46 -15.55 4.38
N ASN A 379 24.27 -14.82 3.61
CA ASN A 379 25.20 -13.79 4.08
C ASN A 379 25.38 -12.70 3.02
N ALA A 380 25.83 -11.53 3.44
CA ALA A 380 25.96 -10.35 2.58
C ALA A 380 26.86 -10.54 1.34
N ALA A 381 27.84 -11.46 1.38
CA ALA A 381 28.71 -11.68 0.22
C ALA A 381 27.97 -12.28 -0.98
N GLN A 382 26.84 -12.95 -0.75
CA GLN A 382 25.99 -13.50 -1.83
C GLN A 382 25.28 -12.41 -2.64
N PHE A 383 25.19 -11.19 -2.10
CA PHE A 383 24.53 -10.04 -2.73
C PHE A 383 25.51 -9.04 -3.33
N ALA A 384 26.82 -9.24 -3.13
CA ALA A 384 27.85 -8.25 -3.46
C ALA A 384 27.96 -7.91 -4.96
N ASP A 385 27.52 -8.80 -5.84
CA ASP A 385 27.58 -8.61 -7.30
C ASP A 385 26.37 -7.83 -7.87
N GLN A 386 25.34 -7.55 -7.05
CA GLN A 386 24.12 -6.83 -7.44
C GLN A 386 24.39 -5.32 -7.54
N THR A 387 25.18 -4.95 -8.55
CA THR A 387 25.76 -3.60 -8.72
C THR A 387 25.35 -2.94 -10.04
N ASP A 388 24.34 -3.48 -10.73
CA ASP A 388 23.83 -2.92 -11.99
C ASP A 388 22.65 -1.94 -11.78
N GLY A 389 22.35 -1.61 -10.53
CA GLY A 389 21.22 -0.76 -10.17
C GLY A 389 19.96 -1.54 -9.79
N THR A 390 19.92 -2.85 -10.04
CA THR A 390 18.84 -3.74 -9.61
C THR A 390 19.31 -4.71 -8.53
N ALA A 391 18.37 -5.18 -7.72
CA ALA A 391 18.65 -6.19 -6.70
C ALA A 391 17.50 -7.17 -6.52
N TYR A 392 17.82 -8.33 -5.94
CA TYR A 392 16.92 -9.43 -5.69
C TYR A 392 17.32 -10.19 -4.42
N SER A 393 16.32 -10.57 -3.62
CA SER A 393 16.48 -11.50 -2.51
C SER A 393 15.31 -12.47 -2.43
N SER A 394 15.56 -13.60 -1.78
CA SER A 394 14.52 -14.58 -1.45
C SER A 394 14.79 -15.25 -0.12
N CYS A 395 13.75 -15.72 0.55
CA CYS A 395 13.85 -16.47 1.80
C CYS A 395 12.72 -17.47 1.96
N ASP A 396 13.07 -18.71 2.29
CA ASP A 396 12.11 -19.78 2.60
C ASP A 396 11.94 -19.88 4.11
N LEU A 397 10.71 -19.73 4.58
CA LEU A 397 10.34 -19.64 5.98
C LEU A 397 9.22 -20.63 6.32
N PRO A 398 9.28 -21.31 7.48
CA PRO A 398 8.23 -22.23 7.88
C PRO A 398 6.95 -21.47 8.29
N VAL A 399 5.81 -22.09 8.01
CA VAL A 399 4.53 -21.66 8.60
C VAL A 399 4.56 -21.92 10.11
N GLN A 400 4.21 -20.91 10.90
CA GLN A 400 4.14 -20.98 12.36
C GLN A 400 2.69 -20.97 12.85
N ASN A 401 1.81 -20.25 12.16
CA ASN A 401 0.39 -20.14 12.47
C ASN A 401 -0.42 -20.92 11.43
N PRO A 402 -0.73 -22.21 11.67
CA PRO A 402 -1.50 -23.03 10.74
C PRO A 402 -2.98 -22.64 10.77
N GLY A 403 -3.64 -22.74 9.63
CA GLY A 403 -5.04 -22.33 9.50
C GLY A 403 -5.44 -22.04 8.07
N GLN A 404 -6.65 -21.52 7.89
CA GLN A 404 -7.13 -21.00 6.61
C GLN A 404 -6.58 -19.59 6.40
N ILE A 405 -5.91 -19.31 5.28
CA ILE A 405 -5.51 -17.95 4.90
C ILE A 405 -6.77 -17.11 4.68
N VAL A 406 -6.81 -15.94 5.31
CA VAL A 406 -7.90 -14.95 5.15
C VAL A 406 -7.38 -13.60 4.66
N SER A 407 -6.09 -13.31 4.77
CA SER A 407 -5.49 -12.13 4.15
C SER A 407 -4.00 -12.34 3.88
N VAL A 408 -3.51 -11.78 2.78
CA VAL A 408 -2.09 -11.66 2.45
C VAL A 408 -1.75 -10.20 2.12
N THR A 409 -0.57 -9.74 2.53
CA THR A 409 -0.09 -8.37 2.24
C THR A 409 1.38 -8.40 1.83
N GLY A 410 1.80 -7.48 0.96
CA GLY A 410 3.21 -7.21 0.67
C GLY A 410 3.66 -5.87 1.24
N HIS A 411 4.97 -5.70 1.49
CA HIS A 411 5.57 -4.44 1.93
C HIS A 411 7.04 -4.31 1.47
N MET A 412 7.33 -3.17 0.84
CA MET A 412 8.67 -2.72 0.43
C MET A 412 8.68 -1.17 0.46
N HIS A 413 9.86 -0.55 0.36
CA HIS A 413 9.97 0.91 0.34
C HIS A 413 10.03 1.46 -1.10
N GLU A 414 10.58 2.65 -1.26
CA GLU A 414 10.50 3.49 -2.46
C GLU A 414 11.17 2.89 -3.70
N ILE A 415 12.19 2.03 -3.54
CA ILE A 415 12.88 1.39 -4.67
C ILE A 415 12.45 -0.06 -4.86
N GLY A 416 11.42 -0.52 -4.13
CA GLY A 416 10.77 -1.79 -4.40
C GLY A 416 10.19 -1.81 -5.81
N ALA A 417 10.49 -2.87 -6.55
CA ALA A 417 10.07 -3.06 -7.94
C ALA A 417 9.02 -4.16 -8.07
N ALA A 418 9.18 -5.26 -7.33
CA ALA A 418 8.23 -6.36 -7.29
C ALA A 418 8.36 -7.19 -6.00
N ILE A 419 7.26 -7.81 -5.58
CA ILE A 419 7.23 -8.76 -4.46
C ILE A 419 6.39 -9.98 -4.82
N ARG A 420 6.84 -11.17 -4.41
CA ARG A 420 6.12 -12.43 -4.61
C ARG A 420 6.15 -13.28 -3.35
N LEU A 421 5.03 -13.92 -3.06
CA LEU A 421 4.82 -14.83 -1.94
C LEU A 421 4.33 -16.18 -2.48
N THR A 422 5.11 -17.23 -2.27
CA THR A 422 4.84 -18.57 -2.82
C THR A 422 4.74 -19.59 -1.69
N LEU A 423 3.63 -20.33 -1.63
CA LEU A 423 3.42 -21.47 -0.76
C LEU A 423 3.99 -22.73 -1.41
N ASN A 424 4.77 -23.49 -0.64
CA ASN A 424 5.41 -24.76 -1.02
C ASN A 424 6.18 -24.66 -2.35
N PRO A 425 7.12 -23.71 -2.47
CA PRO A 425 7.87 -23.46 -3.69
C PRO A 425 8.64 -24.70 -4.16
N ASP A 426 8.83 -24.84 -5.47
CA ASP A 426 9.57 -25.92 -6.12
C ASP A 426 8.98 -27.33 -5.85
N THR A 427 7.69 -27.40 -5.51
CA THR A 427 6.95 -28.66 -5.29
C THR A 427 5.74 -28.80 -6.21
N ASP A 428 5.17 -30.00 -6.31
CA ASP A 428 3.91 -30.22 -7.03
C ASP A 428 2.70 -29.49 -6.38
N GLY A 429 2.85 -28.99 -5.15
CA GLY A 429 1.85 -28.25 -4.39
C GLY A 429 2.11 -26.75 -4.33
N GLU A 430 2.94 -26.22 -5.23
CA GLU A 430 3.24 -24.79 -5.32
C GLU A 430 1.98 -23.96 -5.59
N ILE A 431 1.78 -22.89 -4.82
CA ILE A 431 0.72 -21.90 -5.01
C ILE A 431 1.34 -20.51 -4.85
N ILE A 432 1.19 -19.64 -5.85
CA ILE A 432 1.57 -18.24 -5.75
C ILE A 432 0.45 -17.52 -4.98
N LEU A 433 0.71 -17.22 -3.71
CA LEU A 433 -0.27 -16.57 -2.83
C LEU A 433 -0.44 -15.09 -3.17
N LEU A 434 0.63 -14.41 -3.56
CA LEU A 434 0.61 -13.01 -3.96
C LEU A 434 1.75 -12.75 -4.94
N ASP A 435 1.45 -12.09 -6.05
CA ASP A 435 2.43 -11.59 -7.00
C ASP A 435 2.12 -10.14 -7.35
N ILE A 436 3.02 -9.23 -7.02
CA ILE A 436 2.94 -7.81 -7.39
C ILE A 436 4.15 -7.52 -8.29
N PRO A 437 3.99 -7.56 -9.63
CA PRO A 437 5.09 -7.41 -10.57
C PRO A 437 5.51 -5.94 -10.79
N ARG A 438 4.67 -5.00 -10.32
CA ARG A 438 4.95 -3.57 -10.31
C ARG A 438 4.56 -3.02 -8.94
N TRP A 439 5.50 -3.09 -8.02
CA TRP A 439 5.33 -2.53 -6.68
C TRP A 439 5.06 -1.03 -6.76
N SER A 440 4.18 -0.56 -5.87
CA SER A 440 3.97 0.86 -5.65
C SER A 440 3.97 1.11 -4.16
N PHE A 441 4.87 2.00 -3.75
CA PHE A 441 4.97 2.46 -2.37
C PHE A 441 3.66 3.07 -1.85
N ASP A 442 2.89 3.68 -2.75
CA ASP A 442 1.62 4.35 -2.44
C ASP A 442 0.41 3.39 -2.37
N TRP A 443 0.57 2.12 -2.78
CA TRP A 443 -0.53 1.15 -2.88
C TRP A 443 -0.17 -0.18 -2.20
N GLN A 444 -0.25 -0.19 -0.87
CA GLN A 444 0.07 -1.36 -0.06
C GLN A 444 -1.21 -1.98 0.51
N LEU A 445 -1.84 -2.81 -0.32
CA LEU A 445 -3.15 -3.39 -0.04
C LEU A 445 -3.06 -4.73 0.71
N GLY A 446 -4.16 -5.07 1.38
CA GLY A 446 -4.42 -6.43 1.84
C GLY A 446 -5.36 -7.16 0.90
N TYR A 447 -5.06 -8.42 0.59
CA TYR A 447 -5.78 -9.22 -0.37
C TYR A 447 -6.42 -10.44 0.31
N GLU A 448 -7.72 -10.64 0.14
CA GLU A 448 -8.47 -11.77 0.69
C GLU A 448 -8.67 -12.83 -0.40
N PRO A 449 -8.13 -14.06 -0.28
CA PRO A 449 -8.34 -15.10 -1.28
C PRO A 449 -9.81 -15.51 -1.44
N VAL A 450 -10.25 -15.74 -2.67
CA VAL A 450 -11.58 -16.32 -2.96
C VAL A 450 -11.65 -17.78 -2.50
N ASP A 451 -10.61 -18.53 -2.82
CA ASP A 451 -10.50 -19.94 -2.47
C ASP A 451 -10.01 -20.16 -1.04
N LYS A 452 -10.52 -21.22 -0.40
CA LYS A 452 -10.08 -21.61 0.93
C LYS A 452 -8.72 -22.30 0.85
N ILE A 453 -7.66 -21.57 1.18
CA ILE A 453 -6.29 -22.09 1.22
C ILE A 453 -5.94 -22.39 2.67
N ASN A 454 -5.65 -23.66 2.99
CA ASN A 454 -5.23 -24.06 4.34
C ASN A 454 -3.74 -24.34 4.36
N ILE A 455 -3.06 -23.83 5.39
CA ILE A 455 -1.64 -24.05 5.65
C ILE A 455 -1.43 -24.74 6.99
N THR A 456 -0.37 -25.51 7.08
CA THR A 456 0.06 -26.31 8.23
C THR A 456 1.51 -26.00 8.56
N THR A 457 1.98 -26.41 9.73
CA THR A 457 3.39 -26.20 10.12
C THR A 457 4.40 -27.03 9.30
N ASP A 458 3.92 -27.95 8.46
CA ASP A 458 4.76 -28.70 7.52
C ASP A 458 5.00 -27.93 6.21
N ASP A 459 4.24 -26.85 5.97
CA ASP A 459 4.34 -26.02 4.77
C ASP A 459 5.44 -24.96 4.87
N THR A 460 5.91 -24.52 3.71
CA THR A 460 6.96 -23.48 3.57
C THR A 460 6.43 -22.32 2.75
N ILE A 461 6.76 -21.10 3.17
CA ILE A 461 6.49 -19.87 2.42
C ILE A 461 7.82 -19.31 1.91
N ARG A 462 7.92 -19.07 0.60
CA ARG A 462 8.98 -18.28 0.00
C ARG A 462 8.51 -16.84 -0.20
N ILE A 463 9.28 -15.90 0.32
CA ILE A 463 9.17 -14.49 -0.04
C ILE A 463 10.28 -14.12 -1.00
N GLU A 464 9.95 -13.37 -2.04
CA GLU A 464 10.85 -12.88 -3.09
C GLU A 464 10.64 -11.37 -3.24
N CYS A 465 11.73 -10.61 -3.25
CA CYS A 465 11.70 -9.15 -3.37
C CYS A 465 12.70 -8.69 -4.42
N TYR A 466 12.28 -7.73 -5.25
CA TYR A 466 13.06 -7.14 -6.32
C TYR A 466 13.13 -5.62 -6.13
N TRP A 467 14.28 -5.03 -6.39
CA TRP A 467 14.49 -3.59 -6.27
C TRP A 467 15.10 -3.02 -7.54
N ASP A 468 14.74 -1.77 -7.84
CA ASP A 468 15.29 -1.00 -8.95
C ASP A 468 15.56 0.44 -8.48
N ARG A 469 16.85 0.80 -8.41
CA ARG A 469 17.29 2.15 -8.05
C ARG A 469 16.81 3.20 -9.05
N GLY A 470 16.45 2.83 -10.28
CA GLY A 470 15.90 3.72 -11.29
C GLY A 470 14.52 4.30 -10.91
N LEU A 471 13.82 3.70 -9.94
CA LEU A 471 12.51 4.18 -9.47
C LEU A 471 12.60 5.43 -8.59
N ARG A 472 13.79 5.74 -8.06
CA ARG A 472 14.05 6.93 -7.25
C ARG A 472 15.31 7.63 -7.69
N PHE A 473 15.24 8.94 -7.95
CA PHE A 473 16.44 9.73 -8.18
C PHE A 473 17.27 9.85 -6.90
N ASP A 474 18.48 9.29 -6.90
CA ASP A 474 19.42 9.35 -5.79
C ASP A 474 20.80 9.81 -6.31
N PRO A 475 21.17 11.09 -6.12
CA PRO A 475 22.44 11.62 -6.62
C PRO A 475 23.65 11.13 -5.83
N ASP A 476 23.45 10.63 -4.60
CA ASP A 476 24.50 10.22 -3.67
C ASP A 476 24.22 8.80 -3.15
N PRO A 477 24.27 7.78 -4.01
CA PRO A 477 23.88 6.42 -3.65
C PRO A 477 24.74 5.88 -2.51
N LYS A 478 24.08 5.21 -1.58
CA LYS A 478 24.66 4.47 -0.46
C LYS A 478 24.32 2.99 -0.54
N TYR A 479 25.02 2.14 0.21
CA TYR A 479 24.58 0.77 0.42
C TYR A 479 23.21 0.79 1.12
N ILE A 480 22.26 -0.02 0.65
CA ILE A 480 20.93 -0.13 1.27
C ILE A 480 20.77 -1.54 1.82
N THR A 481 20.21 -1.65 3.02
CA THR A 481 19.90 -2.92 3.68
C THR A 481 18.55 -2.80 4.41
N TRP A 482 18.10 -3.90 5.02
CA TRP A 482 16.87 -3.91 5.81
C TRP A 482 16.95 -2.86 6.92
N SER A 483 16.03 -1.89 6.91
CA SER A 483 15.94 -0.83 7.92
C SER A 483 14.61 -0.07 7.81
N GLU A 484 14.34 0.79 8.78
CA GLU A 484 13.08 1.52 8.92
C GLU A 484 12.94 2.64 7.87
N GLY A 485 13.98 3.43 7.60
CA GLY A 485 13.85 4.63 6.77
C GLY A 485 13.29 4.37 5.36
N THR A 486 12.47 5.29 4.85
CA THR A 486 11.98 5.29 3.45
C THR A 486 13.12 5.27 2.42
N GLY A 487 14.25 5.90 2.79
CA GLY A 487 15.52 5.88 2.06
C GLY A 487 16.22 4.51 2.02
N ASP A 488 15.91 3.65 2.99
CA ASP A 488 16.36 2.26 3.12
C ASP A 488 15.32 1.32 2.47
N GLU A 489 15.43 0.02 2.71
CA GLU A 489 14.47 -0.94 2.16
C GLU A 489 13.99 -1.96 3.19
N MET A 490 12.84 -2.56 2.88
CA MET A 490 12.31 -3.72 3.55
C MET A 490 11.86 -4.77 2.53
N CYS A 491 11.79 -6.02 2.98
CA CYS A 491 11.18 -7.11 2.25
C CYS A 491 10.35 -7.91 3.24
N PHE A 492 9.04 -7.67 3.28
CA PHE A 492 8.17 -8.55 4.05
C PHE A 492 6.78 -8.73 3.47
N SER A 493 6.17 -9.83 3.87
CA SER A 493 4.75 -10.08 3.67
C SER A 493 4.10 -10.49 4.98
N SER A 494 2.80 -10.29 5.09
CA SER A 494 2.02 -10.83 6.20
C SER A 494 0.97 -11.81 5.68
N ILE A 495 0.77 -12.90 6.41
CA ILE A 495 -0.38 -13.80 6.20
C ILE A 495 -1.18 -13.78 7.49
N THR A 496 -2.46 -13.44 7.39
CA THR A 496 -3.42 -13.63 8.48
C THR A 496 -4.19 -14.91 8.23
N THR A 497 -4.25 -15.75 9.25
CA THR A 497 -4.95 -17.03 9.21
C THR A 497 -6.10 -17.08 10.20
N ARG A 498 -7.14 -17.80 9.82
CA ARG A 498 -8.15 -18.32 10.72
C ARG A 498 -7.67 -19.67 11.25
N PRO A 499 -7.53 -19.87 12.57
CA PRO A 499 -7.05 -21.13 13.13
C PRO A 499 -7.86 -22.33 12.63
N ALA A 500 -7.19 -23.47 12.44
CA ALA A 500 -7.87 -24.72 12.09
C ALA A 500 -8.77 -25.20 13.25
N GLU A 501 -10.01 -25.62 12.93
CA GLU A 501 -10.98 -26.17 13.90
C GLU A 501 -10.54 -27.49 14.56
#